data_AF-A0A662HYX0-F1
#
_entry.id   AF-A0A662HYX0-F1
#
_cell.length_a   1.000
_cell.length_b   1.000
_cell.length_c   1.000
_cell.angle_alpha   90.00
_cell.angle_beta   90.00
_cell.angle_gamma   90.00
#
_symmetry.space_group_name_H-M   'P 1'
#
loop_
_entity.id
_entity.type
_entity.pdbx_description
1 polymer ?
#
loop_
_entity_poly.entity_id
_entity_poly.type
_entity_poly.pdbx_seq_one_letter_code
_entity_poly.pdbx_strand_id
1 'polypeptide(L)'
;ELGVDLVDVEDKLKDYVLNPKARVVPEDLDCILEAFYRIREENLGLSRLNDKVILLLAKKLDYSLATFDKKLRNQARKMDVEVLPRYYPARGK
;
A
#
# COMPACT_ATOMS: atom_id res chain seq x y z
N GLU A 1 -4.02 -7.70 19.43
CA GLU A 1 -4.17 -8.60 18.26
C GLU A 1 -5.44 -8.24 17.50
N LEU A 2 -5.50 -8.57 16.21
CA LEU A 2 -6.63 -8.23 15.33
C LEU A 2 -7.89 -9.07 15.60
N GLY A 3 -7.85 -10.04 16.52
CA GLY A 3 -8.99 -10.89 16.88
C GLY A 3 -9.38 -11.90 15.81
N VAL A 4 -8.42 -12.30 14.95
CA VAL A 4 -8.62 -13.25 13.85
C VAL A 4 -7.72 -14.45 14.08
N ASP A 5 -8.20 -15.66 13.79
CA ASP A 5 -7.41 -16.88 13.89
C ASP A 5 -6.27 -16.89 12.86
N LEU A 6 -5.12 -17.45 13.24
CA LEU A 6 -3.97 -17.54 12.35
C LEU A 6 -4.28 -18.37 11.10
N VAL A 7 -5.10 -19.41 11.23
CA VAL A 7 -5.53 -20.26 10.11
C VAL A 7 -6.34 -19.44 9.10
N ASP A 8 -7.28 -18.62 9.59
CA ASP A 8 -8.09 -17.75 8.73
C ASP A 8 -7.21 -16.72 7.99
N VAL A 9 -6.17 -16.20 8.65
CA VAL A 9 -5.21 -15.27 8.04
C VAL A 9 -4.41 -15.97 6.94
N GLU A 10 -3.93 -17.18 7.18
CA GLU A 10 -3.16 -17.96 6.20
C GLU A 10 -4.01 -18.31 4.97
N ASP A 11 -5.23 -18.80 5.19
CA ASP A 11 -6.15 -19.15 4.10
C ASP A 11 -6.51 -17.91 3.27
N LYS A 12 -6.75 -16.77 3.92
CA LYS A 12 -6.99 -15.51 3.21
C LYS A 12 -5.77 -15.04 2.41
N LEU A 13 -4.56 -15.26 2.91
CA LEU A 13 -3.35 -14.95 2.17
C LEU A 13 -3.25 -15.80 0.90
N LYS A 14 -3.49 -17.12 1.01
CA LYS A 14 -3.48 -18.04 -0.12
C LYS A 14 -4.52 -17.65 -1.17
N ASP A 15 -5.73 -17.26 -0.76
CA ASP A 15 -6.78 -16.76 -1.65
C ASP A 15 -6.31 -15.60 -2.54
N TYR A 16 -5.49 -14.70 -2.02
CA TYR A 16 -4.97 -13.57 -2.78
C TYR A 16 -3.75 -13.96 -3.63
N VAL A 17 -2.77 -14.66 -3.03
CA VAL A 17 -1.48 -14.93 -3.68
C VAL A 17 -1.60 -15.99 -4.78
N LEU A 18 -2.49 -16.97 -4.61
CA LEU A 18 -2.70 -18.06 -5.58
C LEU A 18 -3.79 -17.74 -6.61
N ASN A 19 -4.43 -16.57 -6.52
CA ASN A 19 -5.44 -16.18 -7.49
C ASN A 19 -4.78 -15.95 -8.86
N PRO A 20 -5.25 -16.58 -9.95
CA PRO A 20 -4.69 -16.37 -11.28
C PRO A 20 -4.88 -14.93 -11.81
N LYS A 21 -5.75 -14.13 -11.17
CA LYS A 21 -5.95 -12.71 -11.47
C LYS A 21 -5.10 -11.78 -10.61
N ALA A 22 -4.34 -12.31 -9.65
CA ALA A 22 -3.43 -11.56 -8.82
C ALA A 22 -1.99 -11.76 -9.30
N ARG A 23 -1.15 -10.76 -9.03
CA ARG A 23 0.28 -10.84 -9.23
C ARG A 23 0.98 -10.26 -8.03
N VAL A 24 1.86 -11.05 -7.41
CA VAL A 24 2.77 -10.56 -6.37
C VAL A 24 3.88 -9.77 -7.05
N VAL A 25 4.08 -8.54 -6.58
CA VAL A 25 5.10 -7.63 -7.09
C VAL A 25 6.16 -7.49 -6.02
N PRO A 26 7.39 -7.99 -6.24
CA PRO A 26 8.48 -7.76 -5.30
C PRO A 26 8.99 -6.32 -5.40
N GLU A 27 9.36 -5.74 -4.27
CA GLU A 27 10.19 -4.55 -4.23
C GLU A 27 11.64 -4.86 -4.63
N ASP A 28 12.32 -3.85 -5.18
CA ASP A 28 13.76 -3.90 -5.40
C ASP A 28 14.51 -2.98 -4.42
N LEU A 29 15.84 -3.15 -4.38
CA LEU A 29 16.71 -2.41 -3.48
C LEU A 29 16.54 -0.89 -3.66
N ASP A 30 16.44 -0.42 -4.90
CA ASP A 30 16.28 1.01 -5.20
C ASP A 30 14.98 1.56 -4.61
N CYS A 31 13.87 0.81 -4.72
CA CYS A 31 12.60 1.19 -4.12
C CYS A 31 12.68 1.26 -2.58
N ILE A 32 13.37 0.31 -1.95
CA ILE A 32 13.57 0.29 -0.49
C ILE A 32 14.41 1.49 -0.05
N LEU A 33 15.53 1.76 -0.73
CA LEU A 33 16.42 2.87 -0.40
C LEU A 33 15.73 4.23 -0.58
N GLU A 34 14.96 4.40 -1.66
CA GLU A 34 14.17 5.61 -1.88
C GLU A 34 13.08 5.76 -0.79
N ALA A 35 12.45 4.66 -0.35
CA ALA A 35 11.48 4.72 0.74
C ALA A 35 12.13 5.23 2.05
N PHE A 36 13.32 4.74 2.39
CA PHE A 36 14.08 5.23 3.55
C PHE A 36 14.49 6.69 3.41
N TYR A 37 14.95 7.10 2.22
CA TYR A 37 15.26 8.49 1.93
C TYR A 37 14.04 9.38 2.21
N ARG A 38 12.88 9.04 1.66
CA ARG A 38 11.62 9.79 1.86
C ARG A 38 11.20 9.86 3.32
N ILE A 39 11.30 8.76 4.07
CA ILE A 39 10.97 8.75 5.50
C ILE A 39 11.84 9.74 6.26
N ARG A 40 13.14 9.76 5.97
CA ARG A 40 14.09 10.67 6.62
C ARG A 40 13.82 12.13 6.26
N GLU A 41 13.68 12.44 4.96
CA GLU A 41 13.45 13.80 4.49
C GLU A 41 12.12 14.38 4.99
N GLU A 42 11.07 13.55 5.06
CA GLU A 42 9.75 13.95 5.56
C GLU A 42 9.62 13.87 7.09
N ASN A 43 10.69 13.48 7.80
CA ASN A 43 10.73 13.26 9.25
C ASN A 43 9.57 12.37 9.76
N LEU A 44 9.36 11.24 9.08
CA LEU A 44 8.33 10.27 9.41
C LEU A 44 8.87 9.16 10.31
N GLY A 45 7.99 8.53 11.08
CA GLY A 45 8.33 7.31 11.82
C GLY A 45 8.51 6.11 10.90
N LEU A 46 9.40 5.18 11.28
CA LEU A 46 9.67 3.93 10.53
C LEU A 46 8.43 3.06 10.30
N SER A 47 7.38 3.21 11.12
CA SER A 47 6.09 2.56 10.89
C SER A 47 5.43 2.93 9.55
N ARG A 48 5.95 3.95 8.85
CA ARG A 48 5.52 4.37 7.51
C ARG A 48 6.33 3.76 6.36
N LEU A 49 7.27 2.86 6.64
CA LEU A 49 8.09 2.26 5.59
C LEU A 49 7.25 1.50 4.56
N ASN A 50 6.36 0.61 5.01
CA ASN A 50 5.51 -0.17 4.11
C ASN A 50 4.61 0.74 3.24
N ASP A 51 4.02 1.77 3.84
CA ASP A 51 3.23 2.79 3.12
C ASP A 51 4.06 3.42 1.98
N LYS A 52 5.31 3.78 2.25
CA LYS A 52 6.21 4.41 1.25
C LYS A 52 6.65 3.44 0.16
N VAL A 53 6.99 2.20 0.51
CA VAL A 53 7.34 1.16 -0.48
C VAL A 53 6.17 0.92 -1.43
N ILE A 54 4.95 0.74 -0.89
CA ILE A 54 3.74 0.54 -1.70
C ILE A 54 3.50 1.73 -2.64
N LEU A 55 3.63 2.97 -2.16
CA LEU A 55 3.45 4.17 -2.97
C LEU A 55 4.49 4.29 -4.09
N LEU A 56 5.75 4.04 -3.78
CA LEU A 56 6.85 4.12 -4.76
C LEU A 56 6.73 3.04 -5.82
N LEU A 57 6.35 1.81 -5.44
CA LEU A 57 6.04 0.75 -6.39
C LEU A 57 4.87 1.10 -7.29
N ALA A 58 3.77 1.59 -6.71
CA ALA A 58 2.59 2.01 -7.48
C ALA A 58 2.96 3.09 -8.51
N LYS A 59 3.77 4.08 -8.10
CA LYS A 59 4.27 5.12 -9.01
C LYS A 59 5.20 4.56 -10.08
N LYS A 60 6.18 3.74 -9.69
CA LYS A 60 7.18 3.17 -10.61
C LYS A 60 6.55 2.30 -11.70
N LEU A 61 5.47 1.59 -11.36
CA LEU A 61 4.81 0.64 -12.25
C LEU A 61 3.57 1.23 -12.94
N ASP A 62 3.26 2.50 -12.70
CA ASP A 62 2.06 3.19 -13.22
C ASP A 62 0.75 2.46 -12.84
N TYR A 63 0.63 2.05 -11.57
CA TYR A 63 -0.55 1.38 -11.03
C TYR A 63 -1.34 2.27 -10.08
N SER A 64 -2.66 2.17 -10.18
CA SER A 64 -3.58 2.78 -9.23
C SER A 64 -3.50 2.08 -7.87
N LEU A 65 -3.55 2.86 -6.79
CA LEU A 65 -3.53 2.35 -5.41
C LEU A 65 -4.96 2.16 -4.87
N ALA A 66 -5.35 0.92 -4.62
CA ALA A 66 -6.59 0.59 -3.93
C ALA A 66 -6.38 0.66 -2.40
N THR A 67 -6.96 1.66 -1.73
CA THR A 67 -6.83 1.79 -0.28
C THR A 67 -7.95 2.63 0.36
N PHE A 68 -8.28 2.29 1.61
CA PHE A 68 -9.19 3.04 2.48
C PHE A 68 -8.46 3.87 3.55
N ASP A 69 -7.12 3.92 3.54
CA ASP A 69 -6.38 4.80 4.45
C ASP A 69 -6.36 6.25 3.92
N LYS A 70 -7.03 7.17 4.60
CA LYS A 70 -7.13 8.58 4.16
C LYS A 70 -5.77 9.27 4.01
N LYS A 71 -4.81 8.98 4.89
CA LYS A 71 -3.48 9.61 4.86
C LYS A 71 -2.70 9.09 3.65
N LEU A 72 -2.75 7.78 3.41
CA LEU A 72 -2.08 7.15 2.27
C LEU A 72 -2.64 7.66 0.94
N ARG A 73 -3.97 7.79 0.83
CA ARG A 73 -4.63 8.36 -0.35
C ARG A 73 -4.18 9.78 -0.66
N ASN A 74 -3.98 10.60 0.38
CA ASN A 74 -3.48 11.96 0.21
C ASN A 74 -2.02 11.99 -0.25
N GLN A 75 -1.19 11.07 0.22
CA GLN A 75 0.20 10.95 -0.23
C GLN A 75 0.28 10.48 -1.69
N ALA A 76 -0.50 9.44 -2.07
CA ALA A 76 -0.60 8.95 -3.44
C ALA A 76 -0.93 10.07 -4.43
N ARG A 77 -1.96 10.88 -4.12
CA ARG A 77 -2.37 12.01 -4.97
C ARG A 77 -1.29 13.09 -5.12
N LYS A 78 -0.48 13.34 -4.09
CA LYS A 78 0.66 14.27 -4.18
C LYS A 78 1.80 13.74 -5.06
N MET A 79 1.80 12.43 -5.33
CA MET A 79 2.79 11.74 -6.14
C MET A 79 2.28 11.37 -7.53
N ASP A 80 1.11 11.90 -7.93
CA ASP A 80 0.38 11.59 -9.16
C ASP A 80 0.03 10.10 -9.34
N VAL A 81 -0.16 9.39 -8.22
CA VAL A 81 -0.65 8.01 -8.22
C VAL A 81 -2.18 8.03 -8.14
N GLU A 82 -2.85 7.39 -9.10
CA GLU A 82 -4.31 7.24 -9.08
C GLU A 82 -4.74 6.42 -7.85
N VAL A 83 -5.88 6.76 -7.24
CA VAL A 83 -6.36 6.09 -6.02
C VAL A 83 -7.77 5.54 -6.23
N LEU A 84 -7.96 4.28 -5.84
CA LEU A 84 -9.24 3.58 -5.88
C LEU A 84 -9.79 3.26 -4.47
N PRO A 85 -11.12 3.26 -4.28
CA PRO A 85 -12.11 3.89 -5.17
C PRO A 85 -11.85 5.39 -5.31
N ARG A 86 -12.28 6.05 -6.39
CA ARG A 86 -11.97 7.49 -6.64
C ARG A 86 -12.38 8.41 -5.48
N TYR A 87 -13.56 8.14 -4.91
CA TYR A 87 -14.10 8.84 -3.75
C TYR A 87 -13.95 7.99 -2.50
N TYR A 88 -13.66 8.63 -1.38
CA TYR A 88 -13.72 7.95 -0.09
C TYR A 88 -15.19 7.61 0.18
N PRO A 89 -15.53 6.36 0.55
CA PRO A 89 -16.92 6.01 0.84
C PRO A 89 -17.46 6.97 1.89
N ALA A 90 -18.61 7.59 1.58
CA ALA A 90 -19.32 8.40 2.56
C ALA A 90 -19.54 7.54 3.80
N ARG A 91 -19.35 8.11 5.00
CA ARG A 91 -19.82 7.42 6.20
C ARG A 91 -21.30 7.12 5.97
N GLY A 92 -21.68 5.85 6.02
CA GLY A 92 -23.07 5.45 5.96
C GLY A 92 -23.84 6.33 6.94
N LYS A 93 -24.92 6.95 6.44
CA LYS A 93 -25.92 7.55 7.31
C LYS A 93 -26.55 6.45 8.17
#